data_AF-A0A9X8E2B6-F1
#
_entry.id   AF-A0A9X8E2B6-F1
#
_cell.length_a   1.000
_cell.length_b   1.000
_cell.length_c   1.000
_cell.angle_alpha   90.00
_cell.angle_beta   90.00
_cell.angle_gamma   90.00
#
_symmetry.space_group_name_H-M   'P 1'
#
loop_
_entity.id
_entity.type
_entity.pdbx_description
1 polymer ?
#
loop_
_entity_poly.entity_id
_entity_poly.type
_entity_poly.pdbx_seq_one_letter_code
_entity_poly.pdbx_strand_id
1 'polypeptide(L)'
;MFALFGLTDYYQSVQAGFQSKAAAAALRLPVYVPDRAYDDAHIKNRAFFCDPCGVQLLSAQDVAGHEKGKRHKNKVRTMASQAMAALSGMDTTNFSKSAAINDKDENDHPVPKRVKHTTAGTNDDQV
;
A
#
# COMPACT_ATOMS: atom_id res chain seq x y z
N MET A 1 27.96 -37.91 -22.12
CA MET A 1 26.93 -37.40 -21.19
C MET A 1 27.53 -37.42 -19.79
N PHE A 2 28.03 -36.28 -19.31
CA PHE A 2 28.75 -36.18 -18.05
C PHE A 2 27.76 -35.97 -16.91
N ALA A 3 27.44 -37.03 -16.16
CA ALA A 3 26.74 -36.88 -14.89
C ALA A 3 27.65 -36.09 -13.95
N LEU A 4 27.24 -34.87 -13.60
CA LEU A 4 27.96 -33.98 -12.69
C LEU A 4 28.05 -34.65 -11.31
N PHE A 5 29.21 -35.24 -11.00
CA PHE A 5 29.70 -35.71 -9.69
C PHE A 5 28.73 -35.48 -8.50
N GLY A 6 27.70 -36.30 -8.36
CA GLY A 6 26.78 -36.30 -7.21
C GLY A 6 26.13 -34.95 -6.88
N LEU A 7 26.13 -33.97 -7.79
CA LEU A 7 25.60 -32.62 -7.51
C LEU A 7 24.10 -32.68 -7.24
N THR A 8 23.39 -33.55 -7.96
CA THR A 8 21.96 -33.82 -7.74
C THR A 8 21.71 -34.36 -6.34
N ASP A 9 22.52 -35.31 -5.88
CA ASP A 9 22.36 -35.95 -4.57
C ASP A 9 22.70 -34.97 -3.45
N TYR A 10 23.76 -34.19 -3.62
CA TYR A 10 24.12 -33.10 -2.71
C TYR A 10 22.99 -32.08 -2.60
N TYR A 11 22.46 -31.61 -3.72
CA TYR A 11 21.36 -30.64 -3.75
C TYR A 11 20.10 -31.16 -3.06
N GLN A 12 19.73 -32.42 -3.33
CA GLN A 12 18.58 -33.06 -2.69
C GLN A 12 18.77 -33.19 -1.16
N SER A 13 19.96 -33.57 -0.70
CA SER A 13 20.24 -33.68 0.75
C SER A 13 20.16 -32.33 1.46
N VAL A 14 20.66 -31.27 0.82
CA VAL A 14 20.61 -29.91 1.34
C VAL A 14 19.16 -29.42 1.39
N GLN A 15 18.37 -29.68 0.35
CA GLN A 15 16.93 -29.36 0.34
C GLN A 15 16.16 -30.10 1.43
N ALA A 16 16.44 -31.38 1.66
CA ALA A 16 15.80 -32.16 2.73
C ALA A 16 16.11 -31.58 4.13
N GLY A 17 17.33 -31.07 4.33
CA GLY A 17 17.72 -30.34 5.55
C GLY A 17 16.93 -29.04 5.75
N PHE A 18 16.68 -28.29 4.67
CA PHE A 18 15.84 -27.09 4.74
C PHE A 18 14.35 -27.42 4.95
N GLN A 19 13.85 -28.47 4.31
CA GLN A 19 12.46 -28.90 4.46
C GLN A 19 12.17 -29.40 5.88
N SER A 20 13.07 -30.19 6.48
CA SER A 20 12.93 -30.64 7.87
C SER A 20 12.98 -29.48 8.87
N LYS A 21 13.87 -28.50 8.66
CA LYS A 21 13.91 -27.28 9.46
C LYS A 21 12.67 -26.41 9.25
N ALA A 22 12.15 -26.29 8.04
CA ALA A 22 10.92 -25.56 7.76
C ALA A 22 9.67 -26.24 8.33
N ALA A 23 9.61 -27.58 8.31
CA ALA A 23 8.55 -28.35 8.94
C ALA A 23 8.61 -28.27 10.48
N ALA A 24 9.82 -28.31 11.07
CA ALA A 24 10.01 -28.11 12.50
C ALA A 24 9.76 -26.64 12.91
N ALA A 25 10.13 -25.69 12.05
CA ALA A 25 9.85 -24.27 12.18
C ALA A 25 8.48 -23.89 11.62
N ALA A 26 7.57 -24.85 11.40
CA ALA A 26 6.14 -24.60 11.27
C ALA A 26 5.55 -24.13 12.60
N LEU A 27 6.24 -23.19 13.25
CA LEU A 27 5.66 -22.19 14.11
C LEU A 27 4.44 -21.69 13.37
N ARG A 28 3.29 -21.98 13.97
CA ARG A 28 2.02 -21.38 13.63
C ARG A 28 2.27 -19.87 13.73
N LEU A 29 2.61 -19.23 12.59
CA LEU A 29 2.58 -17.78 12.50
C LEU A 29 1.21 -17.41 13.05
N PRO A 30 1.13 -16.59 14.11
CA PRO A 30 -0.16 -16.17 14.61
C PRO A 30 -0.83 -15.51 13.42
N VAL A 31 -1.83 -16.20 12.86
CA VAL A 31 -2.74 -15.59 11.90
C VAL A 31 -3.29 -14.43 12.69
N TYR A 32 -2.93 -13.21 12.28
CA TYR A 32 -3.48 -12.01 12.88
C TYR A 32 -4.96 -12.01 12.54
N VAL A 33 -5.74 -12.58 13.44
CA VAL A 33 -7.20 -12.49 13.42
C VAL A 33 -7.49 -11.26 14.28
N PRO A 34 -7.90 -10.13 13.68
CA PRO A 34 -8.23 -8.95 14.45
C PRO A 34 -9.36 -9.29 15.43
N ASP A 35 -9.24 -8.81 16.68
CA ASP A 35 -10.24 -9.04 17.74
C ASP A 35 -11.63 -8.48 17.39
N ARG A 36 -11.72 -7.62 16.37
CA ARG A 36 -12.95 -7.04 15.87
C ARG A 36 -13.01 -7.16 14.35
N ALA A 37 -14.12 -7.67 13.85
CA ALA A 37 -14.49 -7.50 12.46
C ALA A 37 -14.85 -6.02 12.25
N TYR A 38 -14.10 -5.32 11.41
CA TYR A 38 -14.42 -3.94 11.03
C TYR A 38 -15.39 -3.96 9.83
N ASP A 39 -16.41 -3.10 9.89
CA ASP A 39 -17.32 -2.89 8.77
C ASP A 39 -16.65 -2.05 7.68
N ASP A 40 -15.89 -2.72 6.80
CA ASP A 40 -15.18 -2.11 5.67
C ASP A 40 -16.11 -1.56 4.57
N ALA A 41 -17.43 -1.65 4.76
CA ALA A 41 -18.42 -1.18 3.80
C ALA A 41 -18.21 0.30 3.45
N HIS A 42 -17.88 1.13 4.45
CA HIS A 42 -17.67 2.56 4.24
C HIS A 42 -16.42 2.88 3.40
N ILE A 43 -15.39 2.03 3.46
CA ILE A 43 -14.15 2.17 2.69
C ILE A 43 -14.36 1.76 1.23
N LYS A 44 -15.24 0.79 0.97
CA LYS A 44 -15.50 0.28 -0.38
C LYS A 44 -16.60 1.03 -1.14
N ASN A 45 -17.15 2.08 -0.53
CA ASN A 45 -18.22 2.87 -1.12
C ASN A 45 -17.73 3.67 -2.33
N ARG A 46 -18.22 3.32 -3.53
CA ARG A 46 -17.95 4.05 -4.77
C ARG A 46 -18.37 5.52 -4.73
N ALA A 47 -19.30 5.89 -3.86
CA ALA A 47 -19.72 7.28 -3.67
C ALA A 47 -18.59 8.20 -3.21
N PHE A 48 -17.54 7.66 -2.57
CA PHE A 48 -16.36 8.43 -2.16
C PHE A 48 -15.14 8.18 -3.05
N PHE A 49 -15.32 7.52 -4.20
CA PHE A 49 -14.24 7.20 -5.11
C PHE A 49 -14.14 8.23 -6.24
N CYS A 50 -12.92 8.66 -6.55
CA CYS A 50 -12.65 9.55 -7.67
C CYS A 50 -12.00 8.77 -8.82
N ASP A 51 -12.77 8.49 -9.88
CA ASP A 51 -12.32 7.74 -11.06
C ASP A 51 -11.06 8.30 -11.76
N PRO A 52 -10.95 9.61 -12.07
CA PRO A 52 -9.77 10.12 -12.75
C PRO A 52 -8.53 10.04 -11.85
N CYS A 53 -8.70 10.12 -10.53
CA CYS A 53 -7.59 10.09 -9.59
C CYS A 53 -7.22 8.68 -9.13
N GLY A 54 -8.16 7.74 -9.12
CA GLY A 54 -7.99 6.40 -8.55
C GLY A 54 -7.90 6.40 -7.03
N VAL A 55 -8.46 7.41 -6.36
CA VAL A 55 -8.33 7.60 -4.91
C VAL A 55 -9.68 7.41 -4.24
N GLN A 56 -9.68 6.61 -3.17
CA GLN A 56 -10.81 6.45 -2.27
C GLN A 56 -10.73 7.50 -1.17
N LEU A 57 -11.79 8.28 -1.00
CA LEU A 57 -11.93 9.29 0.04
C LEU A 57 -12.83 8.78 1.16
N LEU A 58 -12.77 9.44 2.31
CA LEU A 58 -13.41 9.01 3.55
C LEU A 58 -14.79 9.63 3.75
N SER A 59 -15.05 10.80 3.16
CA SER A 59 -16.31 11.52 3.31
C SER A 59 -16.73 12.26 2.04
N ALA A 60 -18.03 12.60 1.95
CA ALA A 60 -18.56 13.41 0.86
C ALA A 60 -17.92 14.82 0.80
N GLN A 61 -17.53 15.37 1.95
CA GLN A 61 -16.88 16.66 2.03
C GLN A 61 -15.47 16.61 1.41
N ASP A 62 -14.75 15.51 1.66
CA ASP A 62 -13.42 15.30 1.08
C ASP A 62 -13.51 15.13 -0.44
N VAL A 63 -14.54 14.45 -0.94
CA VAL A 63 -14.82 14.34 -2.40
C VAL A 63 -15.04 15.72 -3.00
N ALA A 64 -15.93 16.51 -2.41
CA ALA A 64 -16.23 17.85 -2.90
C ALA A 64 -15.00 18.78 -2.85
N GLY A 65 -14.15 18.64 -1.84
CA GLY A 65 -12.86 19.35 -1.75
C GLY A 65 -11.86 18.86 -2.80
N HIS A 66 -11.79 17.55 -3.02
CA HIS A 66 -10.90 16.90 -3.97
C HIS A 66 -11.21 17.33 -5.42
N GLU A 67 -12.48 17.29 -5.82
CA GLU A 67 -12.93 17.72 -7.17
C GLU A 67 -12.60 19.20 -7.45
N LYS A 68 -12.71 20.05 -6.42
CA LYS A 68 -12.38 21.49 -6.53
C LYS A 68 -10.88 21.75 -6.54
N GLY A 69 -10.07 20.80 -6.10
CA GLY A 69 -8.61 20.91 -5.96
C GLY A 69 -7.87 21.10 -7.29
N LYS A 70 -6.71 21.77 -7.23
CA LYS A 70 -5.86 22.03 -8.42
C LYS A 70 -5.35 20.73 -9.06
N ARG A 71 -4.99 19.74 -8.24
CA ARG A 71 -4.45 18.44 -8.70
C ARG A 71 -5.47 17.66 -9.53
N HIS A 72 -6.72 17.58 -9.06
CA HIS A 72 -7.80 16.91 -9.77
C HIS A 72 -8.05 17.56 -11.13
N LYS A 73 -8.22 18.90 -11.15
CA LYS A 73 -8.43 19.68 -12.38
C LYS A 73 -7.31 19.49 -13.40
N ASN A 74 -6.05 19.48 -12.96
CA ASN A 74 -4.92 19.25 -13.84
C ASN A 74 -4.95 17.83 -14.42
N LYS A 75 -5.26 16.81 -13.61
CA LYS A 75 -5.35 15.42 -14.07
C LYS A 75 -6.45 15.24 -15.11
N VAL A 76 -7.64 15.78 -14.86
CA VAL A 76 -8.76 15.75 -15.83
C VAL A 76 -8.38 16.45 -17.14
N ARG A 77 -7.72 17.62 -17.08
CA ARG A 77 -7.23 18.31 -18.29
C ARG A 77 -6.23 17.48 -19.08
N THR A 78 -5.25 16.86 -18.40
CA THR A 78 -4.26 16.00 -19.07
C THR A 78 -4.88 14.76 -19.69
N MET A 79 -5.89 14.18 -19.04
CA MET A 79 -6.62 13.03 -19.58
C MET A 79 -7.44 13.43 -20.80
N ALA A 80 -8.13 14.57 -20.76
CA ALA A 80 -8.85 15.08 -21.92
C ALA A 80 -7.91 15.34 -23.11
N SER A 81 -6.74 15.96 -22.89
CA SER A 81 -5.76 16.17 -23.96
C SER A 81 -5.18 14.86 -24.49
N GLN A 82 -4.94 13.87 -23.63
CA GLN A 82 -4.45 12.55 -24.04
C GLN A 82 -5.50 11.78 -24.85
N ALA A 83 -6.76 11.81 -24.43
CA ALA A 83 -7.85 11.15 -25.16
C ALA A 83 -8.02 11.74 -26.57
N MET A 84 -7.94 13.07 -26.70
CA MET A 84 -8.00 13.74 -28.00
C MET A 84 -6.78 13.42 -28.88
N ALA A 85 -5.59 13.31 -28.28
CA ALA A 85 -4.37 12.93 -28.98
C ALA A 85 -4.37 11.47 -29.43
N ALA A 86 -4.89 10.55 -28.60
CA ALA A 86 -5.01 9.13 -28.94
C ALA A 86 -5.99 8.88 -30.09
N LEU A 87 -7.10 9.63 -30.16
CA LEU A 87 -8.03 9.56 -31.28
C LEU A 87 -7.44 10.13 -32.58
N SER A 88 -6.48 11.05 -32.47
CA SER A 88 -5.84 11.71 -33.63
C SER A 88 -4.60 10.98 -34.17
N GLY A 89 -4.29 9.76 -33.69
CA GLY A 89 -3.28 8.89 -34.29
C GLY A 89 -1.88 9.53 -34.41
N MET A 90 -1.35 10.06 -33.31
CA MET A 90 0.04 10.53 -33.27
C MET A 90 0.92 9.49 -32.56
N ASP A 91 1.59 8.63 -33.35
CA ASP A 91 2.63 7.71 -32.88
C ASP A 91 3.80 8.50 -32.28
N THR A 92 3.86 8.59 -30.95
CA THR A 92 5.02 9.13 -30.22
C THR A 92 5.73 8.01 -29.49
N THR A 93 6.44 7.18 -30.26
CA THR A 93 7.51 6.34 -29.69
C THR A 93 8.58 7.28 -29.13
N ASN A 94 8.67 7.36 -27.81
CA ASN A 94 9.63 8.11 -26.98
C ASN A 94 9.25 9.55 -26.61
N PHE A 95 8.60 9.69 -25.44
CA PHE A 95 8.74 10.89 -24.62
C PHE A 95 8.99 10.52 -23.15
N SER A 96 10.15 9.93 -22.90
CA SER A 96 10.76 9.91 -21.57
C SER A 96 11.20 11.34 -21.24
N LYS A 97 10.30 12.16 -20.70
CA LYS A 97 10.67 13.45 -20.12
C LYS A 97 9.89 13.71 -18.84
N SER A 98 10.46 13.18 -17.77
CA SER A 98 10.67 13.90 -16.51
C SER A 98 9.52 14.82 -16.08
N ALA A 99 8.45 14.23 -15.53
CA ALA A 99 7.52 14.98 -14.72
C ALA A 99 8.25 15.39 -13.43
N ALA A 100 8.74 16.63 -13.41
CA ALA A 100 9.22 17.29 -12.20
C ALA A 100 8.09 17.31 -11.17
N ILE A 101 8.16 16.39 -10.21
CA ILE A 101 7.45 16.48 -8.95
C ILE A 101 7.99 17.71 -8.21
N ASN A 102 7.29 18.84 -8.33
CA ASN A 102 7.44 19.94 -7.39
C ASN A 102 6.75 19.51 -6.08
N ASP A 103 7.48 18.80 -5.24
CA ASP A 103 7.17 18.65 -3.82
C ASP A 103 7.59 19.94 -3.10
N LYS A 104 6.65 20.89 -3.04
CA LYS A 104 6.65 21.93 -2.01
C LYS A 104 5.26 21.97 -1.40
N ASP A 105 5.06 21.13 -0.38
CA ASP A 105 4.00 21.32 0.61
C ASP A 105 4.69 21.33 1.98
N GLU A 106 5.24 22.49 2.33
CA GLU A 106 5.38 22.87 3.73
C GLU A 106 3.97 23.23 4.21
N ASN A 107 3.34 22.32 4.92
CA ASN A 107 2.22 22.66 5.78
C ASN A 107 2.39 21.93 7.12
N ASP A 108 3.01 22.69 8.01
CA ASP A 108 3.21 22.49 9.44
C ASP A 108 1.95 21.91 10.10
N HIS A 109 1.91 20.58 10.22
CA HIS A 109 0.97 19.90 11.11
C HIS A 109 1.68 19.65 12.43
N PRO A 110 1.20 20.20 13.56
CA PRO A 110 1.81 19.95 14.85
C PRO A 110 1.63 18.47 15.20
N VAL A 111 2.73 17.73 15.16
CA VAL A 111 2.80 16.34 15.63
C VAL A 111 2.36 16.33 17.11
N PRO A 112 1.26 15.65 17.50
CA PRO A 112 0.93 15.51 18.91
C PRO A 112 2.03 14.67 19.57
N LYS A 113 2.67 15.26 20.61
CA LYS A 113 3.69 14.59 21.41
C LYS A 113 3.13 13.27 21.97
N ARG A 114 3.81 12.16 21.67
CA ARG A 114 3.52 10.82 22.19
C ARG A 114 3.51 10.83 23.72
N VAL A 115 2.31 10.82 24.32
CA VAL A 115 2.15 10.58 25.76
C VAL A 115 2.47 9.11 26.00
N LYS A 116 3.50 8.83 26.80
CA LYS A 116 3.84 7.46 27.22
C LYS A 116 2.78 7.01 28.22
N HIS A 117 1.87 6.13 27.82
CA HIS A 117 1.00 5.43 28.75
C HIS A 117 1.84 4.36 29.46
N THR A 118 2.16 4.58 30.73
CA THR A 118 2.63 3.52 31.64
C THR A 118 1.40 2.92 32.30
N THR A 119 0.99 1.73 31.86
CA THR A 119 -0.01 0.93 32.55
C THR A 119 0.66 0.23 33.74
N ALA A 120 0.73 0.89 34.88
CA ALA A 120 0.97 0.20 36.15
C ALA A 120 -0.40 -0.27 36.66
N GLY A 121 -0.69 -1.54 36.41
CA GLY A 121 -1.84 -2.23 36.98
C GLY A 121 -1.76 -2.26 38.50
N THR A 122 -2.94 -2.10 39.09
CA THR A 122 -3.30 -2.36 40.48
C THR A 122 -2.77 -3.70 40.99
N ASN A 123 -2.33 -3.75 42.24
CA ASN A 123 -2.71 -4.83 43.16
C ASN A 123 -2.83 -4.24 44.57
N ASP A 124 -4.04 -4.33 45.10
CA ASP A 124 -4.35 -4.49 46.51
C ASP A 124 -3.36 -5.45 47.18
N ASP A 125 -2.86 -5.09 48.37
CA ASP A 125 -2.71 -6.02 49.47
C ASP A 125 -2.57 -5.27 50.79
N GLN A 126 -3.28 -5.82 51.78
CA GLN A 126 -3.53 -5.27 53.10
C GLN A 126 -2.31 -5.38 54.03
N VAL A 127 -2.24 -4.51 55.04
CA VAL A 127 -2.40 -4.78 56.50
C VAL A 127 -2.03 -3.52 57.27
#